data_AF-A0A453DSS2-F1
#
_entry.id   AF-A0A453DSS2-F1
#
_cell.length_a   1.000
_cell.length_b   1.000
_cell.length_c   1.000
_cell.angle_alpha   90.00
_cell.angle_beta   90.00
_cell.angle_gamma   90.00
#
_symmetry.space_group_name_H-M   'P 1'
#
loop_
_entity.id
_entity.type
_entity.pdbx_description
1 polymer ?
#
loop_
_entity_poly.entity_id
_entity_poly.type
_entity_poly.pdbx_seq_one_letter_code
_entity_poly.pdbx_strand_id
1 'polypeptide(L)'
;MAAPKRPWKCCDRARCTRSIPPICTCMDEAFECASTCKACVPSTRNPSLQVCQDQFVGDPGPICRPWECCDSAACTKTDPPTCRCGDEVEQCAPTCKTCEPSTSDPSLNVCKDAYTGAIPPTCTPPEALAAGGN
;
A
#
# COMPACT_ATOMS: atom_id res chain seq x y z
N MET A 1 -4.56 -30.29 -7.33
CA MET A 1 -5.59 -29.37 -6.79
C MET A 1 -5.21 -27.97 -7.25
N ALA A 2 -6.11 -27.23 -7.89
CA ALA A 2 -5.82 -25.85 -8.29
C ALA A 2 -5.59 -25.00 -7.02
N ALA A 3 -4.51 -24.24 -6.98
CA ALA A 3 -4.32 -23.28 -5.90
C ALA A 3 -5.55 -22.35 -5.85
N PRO A 4 -6.12 -22.09 -4.66
CA PRO A 4 -7.24 -21.15 -4.56
C PRO A 4 -6.84 -19.83 -5.23
N LYS A 5 -7.74 -19.28 -6.05
CA LYS A 5 -7.50 -17.97 -6.66
C LYS A 5 -7.63 -16.91 -5.57
N ARG A 6 -6.70 -15.96 -5.57
CA ARG A 6 -6.68 -14.84 -4.62
C ARG A 6 -7.95 -13.98 -4.78
N PRO A 7 -8.56 -13.48 -3.68
CA PRO A 7 -9.74 -12.63 -3.74
C PRO A 7 -9.47 -11.20 -4.22
N TRP A 8 -8.20 -10.80 -4.34
CA TRP A 8 -7.74 -9.49 -4.79
C TRP A 8 -6.56 -9.64 -5.76
N LYS A 9 -6.25 -8.59 -6.53
CA LYS A 9 -5.08 -8.56 -7.44
C LYS A 9 -3.80 -8.15 -6.70
N CYS A 10 -3.90 -7.09 -5.92
CA CYS A 10 -2.87 -6.51 -5.07
C CYS A 10 -3.49 -6.19 -3.71
N CYS A 11 -2.68 -5.97 -2.67
CA CYS A 11 -3.16 -5.57 -1.35
C CYS A 11 -2.14 -4.70 -0.63
N ASP A 12 -2.53 -3.49 -0.24
CA ASP A 12 -1.67 -2.55 0.48
C ASP A 12 -1.61 -2.83 1.98
N ARG A 13 -2.73 -3.22 2.58
CA ARG A 13 -2.91 -3.50 4.01
C ARG A 13 -3.18 -4.98 4.26
N ALA A 14 -2.29 -5.84 3.78
CA ALA A 14 -2.38 -7.28 4.01
C ALA A 14 -2.12 -7.61 5.49
N ARG A 15 -3.08 -8.25 6.15
CA ARG A 15 -2.89 -8.83 7.49
C ARG A 15 -2.74 -10.33 7.37
N CYS A 16 -1.53 -10.83 7.61
CA CYS A 16 -1.20 -12.24 7.49
C CYS A 16 -0.77 -12.85 8.82
N THR A 17 -1.11 -14.13 9.04
CA THR A 17 -0.55 -14.93 10.13
C THR A 17 0.91 -15.26 9.85
N ARG A 18 1.72 -15.39 10.91
CA ARG A 18 3.11 -15.86 10.83
C ARG A 18 3.17 -17.39 10.74
N SER A 19 2.48 -17.97 9.76
CA SER A 19 2.45 -19.42 9.48
C SER A 19 2.91 -19.71 8.05
N ILE A 20 3.22 -20.98 7.76
CA ILE A 20 3.59 -21.44 6.41
C ILE A 20 2.60 -22.55 5.98
N PRO A 21 1.72 -22.30 4.98
CA PRO A 21 1.49 -21.02 4.31
C PRO A 21 0.81 -19.98 5.23
N PRO A 22 0.95 -18.68 4.94
CA PRO A 22 0.29 -17.63 5.71
C PRO A 22 -1.22 -17.62 5.40
N ILE A 23 -2.02 -17.21 6.37
CA ILE A 23 -3.44 -16.93 6.21
C ILE A 23 -3.59 -15.41 6.22
N CYS A 24 -4.05 -14.85 5.10
CA CYS A 24 -4.06 -13.42 4.84
C CYS A 24 -5.48 -12.90 4.60
N THR A 25 -5.76 -11.70 5.12
CA THR A 25 -6.95 -10.90 4.81
C THR A 25 -6.49 -9.54 4.30
N CYS A 26 -7.12 -9.03 3.24
CA CYS A 26 -6.82 -7.71 2.72
C CYS A 26 -7.71 -6.65 3.36
N MET A 27 -7.10 -5.68 4.04
CA MET A 27 -7.81 -4.59 4.73
C MET A 27 -7.86 -3.31 3.90
N ASP A 28 -7.76 -3.43 2.58
CA ASP A 28 -7.84 -2.29 1.67
C ASP A 28 -9.29 -1.79 1.61
N GLU A 29 -9.42 -0.47 1.72
CA GLU A 29 -10.70 0.22 1.68
C GLU A 29 -10.90 0.77 0.26
N ALA A 30 -11.99 0.37 -0.39
CA ALA A 30 -12.32 0.81 -1.74
C ALA A 30 -13.79 1.22 -1.82
N PHE A 31 -14.12 2.10 -2.77
CA PHE A 31 -15.53 2.46 -3.04
C PHE A 31 -16.35 1.26 -3.51
N GLU A 32 -15.71 0.37 -4.26
CA GLU A 32 -16.32 -0.86 -4.78
C GLU A 32 -15.46 -2.05 -4.40
N CYS A 33 -16.13 -3.16 -4.09
CA CYS A 33 -15.43 -4.38 -3.77
C CYS A 33 -14.86 -5.04 -5.03
N ALA A 34 -13.70 -5.69 -4.90
CA ALA A 34 -13.12 -6.44 -6.01
C ALA A 34 -14.09 -7.54 -6.49
N SER A 35 -14.24 -7.69 -7.80
CA SER A 35 -15.13 -8.72 -8.39
C SER A 35 -14.75 -10.16 -8.04
N THR A 36 -13.52 -10.36 -7.57
CA THR A 36 -12.99 -11.64 -7.11
C THR A 36 -13.26 -11.91 -5.62
N CYS A 37 -13.74 -10.93 -4.87
CA CYS A 37 -14.12 -11.07 -3.47
C CYS A 37 -15.55 -11.60 -3.33
N LYS A 38 -15.76 -12.57 -2.44
CA LYS A 38 -17.08 -13.18 -2.18
C LYS A 38 -17.88 -12.42 -1.14
N ALA A 39 -17.24 -11.98 -0.06
CA ALA A 39 -17.88 -11.29 1.05
C ALA A 39 -17.27 -9.91 1.26
N CYS A 40 -18.08 -8.88 1.06
CA CYS A 40 -17.69 -7.49 1.22
C CYS A 40 -18.50 -6.87 2.35
N VAL A 41 -17.83 -6.11 3.21
CA VAL A 41 -18.48 -5.41 4.32
C VAL A 41 -18.11 -3.94 4.31
N PRO A 42 -18.96 -3.06 4.87
CA PRO A 42 -18.58 -1.68 5.13
C PRO A 42 -17.34 -1.60 6.02
N SER A 43 -16.43 -0.67 5.73
CA SER A 43 -15.28 -0.38 6.60
C SER A 43 -15.78 0.16 7.94
N THR A 44 -15.09 -0.25 9.01
CA THR A 44 -15.32 0.27 10.36
C THR A 44 -14.97 1.75 10.49
N ARG A 45 -14.05 2.26 9.67
CA ARG A 45 -13.60 3.66 9.70
C ARG A 45 -14.53 4.57 8.89
N ASN A 46 -14.98 4.08 7.75
CA ASN A 46 -15.86 4.82 6.84
C ASN A 46 -16.88 3.86 6.21
N PRO A 47 -18.16 3.90 6.64
CA PRO A 47 -19.19 2.98 6.13
C PRO A 47 -19.47 3.11 4.63
N SER A 48 -19.03 4.20 4.00
CA SER A 48 -19.14 4.41 2.55
C SER A 48 -18.09 3.64 1.74
N LEU A 49 -17.07 3.06 2.41
CA LEU A 49 -16.06 2.22 1.81
C LEU A 49 -16.32 0.76 2.12
N GLN A 50 -15.93 -0.12 1.22
CA GLN A 50 -16.03 -1.57 1.34
C GLN A 50 -14.66 -2.18 1.58
N VAL A 51 -14.64 -3.27 2.35
CA VAL A 51 -13.46 -4.10 2.62
C VAL A 51 -13.81 -5.55 2.29
N CYS A 52 -12.87 -6.25 1.66
CA CYS A 52 -13.01 -7.67 1.38
C CYS A 52 -12.72 -8.51 2.64
N GLN A 53 -13.68 -9.31 3.09
CA GLN A 53 -13.51 -10.20 4.26
C GLN A 53 -13.00 -11.60 3.92
N ASP A 54 -12.82 -11.91 2.64
CA ASP A 54 -12.32 -13.21 2.24
C ASP A 54 -10.93 -13.45 2.83
N GLN A 55 -10.75 -14.62 3.45
CA GLN A 55 -9.44 -15.11 3.86
C GLN A 55 -8.80 -15.89 2.73
N PHE A 56 -7.51 -15.65 2.51
CA PHE A 56 -6.69 -16.34 1.54
C PHE A 56 -5.56 -17.10 2.23
N VAL A 57 -5.35 -18.36 1.84
CA VAL A 57 -4.24 -19.16 2.34
C VAL A 57 -3.12 -19.14 1.28
N GLY A 58 -2.05 -18.42 1.58
CA GLY A 58 -0.91 -18.22 0.69
C GLY A 58 -0.43 -16.77 0.64
N ASP A 59 0.50 -16.50 -0.27
CA ASP A 59 1.09 -15.17 -0.46
C ASP A 59 0.03 -14.10 -0.78
N PRO A 60 -0.01 -12.96 -0.07
CA PRO A 60 -1.03 -11.92 -0.22
C PRO A 60 -0.92 -11.17 -1.56
N GLY A 61 0.21 -11.26 -2.25
CA GLY A 61 0.47 -10.56 -3.49
C GLY A 61 1.27 -9.28 -3.35
N PRO A 62 1.46 -8.59 -4.50
CA PRO A 62 2.11 -7.30 -4.51
C PRO A 62 1.23 -6.24 -3.85
N ILE A 63 1.86 -5.15 -3.43
CA ILE A 63 1.17 -3.93 -3.03
C ILE A 63 0.49 -3.26 -4.25
N CYS A 64 -0.51 -2.42 -4.00
CA CYS A 64 -1.19 -1.65 -5.04
C CYS A 64 -0.58 -0.27 -5.22
N ARG A 65 -0.15 0.36 -4.13
CA ARG A 65 0.43 1.70 -4.13
C ARG A 65 1.77 1.75 -4.87
N PRO A 66 2.16 2.92 -5.41
CA PRO A 66 3.37 3.08 -6.22
C PRO A 66 4.68 3.17 -5.39
N TRP A 67 4.62 3.07 -4.06
CA TRP A 67 5.80 3.12 -3.17
C TRP A 67 5.63 2.14 -2.01
N GLU A 68 6.66 1.38 -1.66
CA GLU A 68 6.61 0.47 -0.50
C GLU A 68 6.35 1.21 0.82
N CYS A 69 7.03 2.35 0.99
CA CYS A 69 6.90 3.28 2.09
C CYS A 69 7.11 4.71 1.57
N CYS A 70 6.82 5.71 2.39
CA CYS A 70 7.08 7.11 2.07
C CYS A 70 7.29 7.95 3.34
N ASP A 71 8.44 8.62 3.46
CA ASP A 71 8.74 9.55 4.56
C ASP A 71 8.17 10.95 4.26
N SER A 72 8.18 11.38 3.00
CA SER A 72 7.72 12.71 2.55
C SER A 72 6.36 12.64 1.84
N ALA A 73 5.37 12.03 2.50
CA ALA A 73 4.03 11.85 1.94
C ALA A 73 3.19 13.13 2.01
N ALA A 74 2.67 13.59 0.87
CA ALA A 74 1.71 14.70 0.78
C ALA A 74 0.34 14.15 0.37
N CYS A 75 -0.64 14.23 1.26
CA CYS A 75 -1.98 13.64 1.09
C CYS A 75 -3.10 14.68 1.17
N THR A 76 -4.16 14.49 0.40
CA THR A 76 -5.40 15.27 0.53
C THR A 76 -6.13 14.94 1.83
N LYS A 77 -7.07 15.79 2.25
CA LYS A 77 -7.92 15.58 3.44
C LYS A 77 -9.17 14.72 3.17
N THR A 78 -9.24 14.06 2.01
CA THR A 78 -10.35 13.16 1.66
C THR A 78 -10.16 11.78 2.30
N ASP A 79 -11.22 10.96 2.29
CA ASP A 79 -11.16 9.59 2.81
C ASP A 79 -11.78 8.59 1.79
N PRO A 80 -10.96 7.78 1.10
CA PRO A 80 -9.50 7.70 1.22
C PRO A 80 -8.78 8.95 0.67
N PRO A 81 -7.59 9.28 1.19
CA PRO A 81 -6.78 10.37 0.66
C PRO A 81 -6.16 10.01 -0.69
N THR A 82 -5.90 11.02 -1.51
CA THR A 82 -4.98 10.93 -2.64
C THR A 82 -3.63 11.44 -2.18
N CYS A 83 -2.63 10.56 -2.18
CA CYS A 83 -1.27 10.86 -1.76
C CYS A 83 -0.31 10.95 -2.94
N ARG A 84 0.77 11.70 -2.75
CA ARG A 84 1.99 11.68 -3.57
C ARG A 84 3.18 11.51 -2.63
N CYS A 85 4.24 10.87 -3.10
CA CYS A 85 5.47 10.72 -2.33
C CYS A 85 6.58 11.59 -2.92
N GLY A 86 7.18 12.41 -2.05
CA GLY A 86 8.32 13.26 -2.42
C GLY A 86 9.68 12.60 -2.22
N ASP A 87 9.73 11.33 -1.82
CA ASP A 87 11.00 10.66 -1.52
C ASP A 87 11.87 10.52 -2.77
N GLU A 88 13.15 10.83 -2.60
CA GLU A 88 14.21 10.62 -3.57
C GLU A 88 14.84 9.25 -3.30
N VAL A 89 14.68 8.32 -4.24
CA VAL A 89 15.12 6.94 -4.10
C VAL A 89 16.02 6.54 -5.26
N GLU A 90 16.96 5.62 -5.03
CA GLU A 90 17.81 5.11 -6.11
C GLU A 90 16.97 4.47 -7.24
N GLN A 91 15.92 3.70 -6.86
CA GLN A 91 15.02 3.03 -7.78
C GLN A 91 13.57 3.13 -7.29
N CYS A 92 12.66 3.53 -8.18
CA CYS A 92 11.23 3.50 -7.87
C CYS A 92 10.72 2.06 -7.70
N ALA A 93 9.66 1.89 -6.91
CA ALA A 93 8.99 0.60 -6.80
C ALA A 93 8.40 0.16 -8.16
N PRO A 94 8.28 -1.17 -8.42
CA PRO A 94 7.78 -1.68 -9.70
C PRO A 94 6.32 -1.29 -9.99
N THR A 95 5.59 -0.85 -8.98
CA THR A 95 4.20 -0.36 -9.07
C THR A 95 4.12 1.12 -9.46
N CYS A 96 5.23 1.87 -9.41
CA CYS A 96 5.29 3.24 -9.89
C CYS A 96 5.29 3.27 -11.43
N LYS A 97 4.35 4.01 -12.03
CA LYS A 97 4.22 4.14 -13.49
C LYS A 97 5.12 5.24 -14.03
N THR A 98 5.29 6.32 -13.29
CA THR A 98 6.05 7.50 -13.71
C THR A 98 7.21 7.76 -12.76
N CYS A 99 8.38 7.23 -13.11
CA CYS A 99 9.61 7.40 -12.36
C CYS A 99 10.53 8.37 -13.11
N GLU A 100 10.84 9.51 -12.50
CA GLU A 100 11.65 10.56 -13.12
C GLU A 100 12.86 10.88 -12.23
N PRO A 101 14.00 11.30 -12.81
CA PRO A 101 15.14 11.77 -12.02
C PRO A 101 14.76 12.93 -11.10
N SER A 102 15.38 13.00 -9.92
CA SER A 102 15.18 14.14 -9.04
C SER A 102 15.81 15.41 -9.62
N THR A 103 15.18 16.54 -9.30
CA THR A 103 15.72 17.86 -9.63
C THR A 103 16.88 18.27 -8.71
N SER A 104 16.93 17.72 -7.49
CA SER A 104 17.96 18.03 -6.49
C SER A 104 19.20 17.16 -6.69
N ASP A 105 19.00 15.86 -6.94
CA ASP A 105 20.05 14.90 -7.23
C ASP A 105 19.69 14.02 -8.45
N PRO A 106 20.31 14.24 -9.63
CA PRO A 106 20.03 13.45 -10.82
C PRO A 106 20.37 11.95 -10.72
N SER A 107 21.10 11.52 -9.67
CA SER A 107 21.36 10.10 -9.40
C SER A 107 20.20 9.39 -8.71
N LEU A 108 19.25 10.15 -8.15
CA LEU A 108 18.05 9.65 -7.51
C LEU A 108 16.84 9.86 -8.41
N ASN A 109 15.76 9.15 -8.09
CA ASN A 109 14.49 9.18 -8.79
C ASN A 109 13.36 9.52 -7.82
N VAL A 110 12.31 10.14 -8.34
CA VAL A 110 11.08 10.47 -7.61
C VAL A 110 9.90 9.90 -8.38
N CYS A 111 9.09 9.10 -7.70
CA CYS A 111 7.85 8.59 -8.29
C CYS A 111 6.78 9.70 -8.33
N LYS A 112 6.30 10.05 -9.52
CA LYS A 112 5.32 11.14 -9.74
C LYS A 112 3.87 10.71 -9.65
N ASP A 113 3.61 9.42 -9.47
CA ASP A 113 2.26 8.88 -9.40
C ASP A 113 1.48 9.50 -8.22
N ALA A 114 0.21 9.77 -8.45
CA ALA A 114 -0.75 10.05 -7.39
C ALA A 114 -1.56 8.78 -7.12
N TYR A 115 -1.73 8.44 -5.85
CA TYR A 115 -2.42 7.21 -5.45
C TYR A 115 -3.53 7.51 -4.46
N THR A 116 -4.75 7.06 -4.76
CA THR A 116 -5.90 7.18 -3.86
C THR A 116 -6.09 5.89 -3.08
N GLY A 117 -5.91 5.96 -1.77
CA GLY A 117 -6.01 4.79 -0.91
C GLY A 117 -5.43 5.05 0.47
N ALA A 118 -4.86 4.00 1.06
CA ALA A 118 -4.20 4.09 2.36
C ALA A 118 -3.02 5.08 2.34
N ILE A 119 -2.84 5.84 3.42
CA ILE A 119 -1.60 6.58 3.66
C ILE A 119 -0.46 5.55 3.73
N PRO A 120 0.65 5.73 2.98
CA PRO A 120 1.77 4.80 3.00
C PRO A 120 2.44 4.78 4.39
N PRO A 121 3.05 3.66 4.79
CA PRO A 121 3.88 3.62 5.98
C PRO A 121 5.12 4.48 5.80
N THR A 122 5.68 5.03 6.89
CA THR A 122 6.99 5.69 6.85
C THR A 122 8.09 4.66 6.62
N CYS A 123 9.12 5.04 5.89
CA CYS A 123 10.30 4.21 5.64
C CYS A 123 11.20 4.19 6.88
N THR A 124 11.43 5.35 7.48
CA THR A 124 12.30 5.49 8.64
C THR A 124 11.51 5.26 9.93
N PRO A 125 11.92 4.32 10.80
CA PRO A 125 11.27 4.16 12.09
C PRO A 125 11.59 5.36 12.99
N PRO A 126 10.65 5.82 13.83
CA PRO A 126 10.84 7.00 14.67
C PRO A 126 12.02 6.89 15.65
N GLU A 127 12.43 5.68 16.00
CA GLU A 127 13.59 5.42 16.88
C GLU A 127 14.93 5.80 16.22
N ALA A 128 15.03 5.70 14.89
CA ALA A 128 16.25 6.07 14.15
C ALA A 128 16.45 7.60 14.09
N LEU A 129 15.35 8.37 14.07
CA LEU A 129 15.39 9.84 14.12
C LEU A 129 15.87 10.36 15.49
N ALA A 130 15.65 9.60 16.57
CA ALA A 130 16.05 9.97 17.92
C ALA A 130 17.54 9.69 18.22
N ALA A 131 18.19 8.78 17.49
CA ALA A 131 19.57 8.36 17.74
C ALA A 131 20.64 9.24 17.05
N GLY A 132 20.25 10.18 16.19
CA GLY A 132 21.16 11.10 15.48
C GLY A 132 21.51 12.38 16.24
N GLY A 133 21.12 12.49 17.51
CA GLY A 133 21.35 13.65 18.37
C GLY A 133 22.37 13.42 19.47
N ASN A 134 23.64 13.18 19.14
CA ASN A 134 24.83 13.55 19.93
C ASN A 134 26.10 13.44 19.10
#